data_AF-A0A926FIG7-F1
#
_entry.id   AF-A0A926FIG7-F1
#
_cell.length_a   1.000
_cell.length_b   1.000
_cell.length_c   1.000
_cell.angle_alpha   90.00
_cell.angle_beta   90.00
_cell.angle_gamma   90.00
#
_symmetry.space_group_name_H-M   'P 1'
#
loop_
_entity.id
_entity.type
_entity.pdbx_description
1 polymer ?
#
loop_
_entity_poly.entity_id
_entity_poly.type
_entity_poly.pdbx_seq_one_letter_code
_entity_poly.pdbx_strand_id
1 'polypeptide(L)'
;MQSPFFAGGAERHVRRLTEELTARGVEADLVTMPLIERDRFDLIRSALAWRSLDLSEVGGKRVDAVIATRFPSYAVRHPNKVVWLIHQYRQAYDQFGTP
;
A
#
# COMPACT_ATOMS: atom_id res chain seq x y z
N MET A 1 -5.68 -5.22 -2.12
CA MET A 1 -7.01 -4.67 -2.46
C MET A 1 -7.71 -4.25 -1.19
N GLN A 2 -7.90 -2.95 -0.95
CA GLN A 2 -8.82 -2.53 0.10
C GLN A 2 -10.18 -2.41 -0.57
N SER A 3 -11.08 -3.33 -0.27
CA SER A 3 -12.48 -3.17 -0.63
C SER A 3 -13.13 -2.31 0.46
N PRO A 4 -13.77 -1.18 0.13
CA PRO A 4 -14.57 -0.43 1.09
C PRO A 4 -15.57 -1.39 1.78
N PHE A 5 -15.75 -1.22 3.10
CA PHE A 5 -16.65 -2.03 3.94
C PHE A 5 -16.21 -3.47 4.26
N PHE A 6 -15.04 -3.93 3.81
CA PHE A 6 -14.50 -5.26 4.15
C PHE A 6 -13.16 -5.16 4.89
N ALA A 7 -12.99 -5.98 5.95
CA ALA A 7 -11.74 -6.09 6.70
C ALA A 7 -11.25 -7.56 6.74
N GLY A 8 -10.27 -7.88 5.90
CA GLY A 8 -9.63 -9.20 5.83
C GLY A 8 -8.44 -9.35 6.79
N GLY A 9 -7.73 -10.47 6.65
CA GLY A 9 -6.53 -10.75 7.44
C GLY A 9 -5.38 -9.77 7.17
N ALA A 10 -5.23 -9.34 5.91
CA ALA A 10 -4.22 -8.35 5.53
C ALA A 10 -4.48 -6.98 6.17
N GLU A 11 -5.74 -6.52 6.19
CA GLU A 11 -6.13 -5.26 6.84
C GLU A 11 -5.86 -5.31 8.35
N ARG A 12 -6.23 -6.42 9.00
CA ARG A 12 -5.91 -6.63 10.43
C ARG A 12 -4.40 -6.64 10.68
N HIS A 13 -3.63 -7.28 9.82
CA HIS A 13 -2.18 -7.34 9.95
C HIS A 13 -1.54 -5.96 9.91
N VAL A 14 -1.87 -5.13 8.90
CA VAL A 14 -1.29 -3.79 8.79
C VAL A 14 -1.77 -2.89 9.93
N ARG A 15 -3.03 -2.98 10.35
CA ARG A 15 -3.51 -2.22 11.51
C ARG A 15 -2.75 -2.58 12.78
N ARG A 16 -2.56 -3.88 13.06
CA ARG A 16 -1.77 -4.33 14.21
C ARG A 16 -0.32 -3.88 14.11
N LEU A 17 0.28 -3.90 12.93
CA LEU A 17 1.62 -3.37 12.72
C LEU A 17 1.72 -1.90 13.14
N THR A 18 0.79 -1.06 12.68
CA THR A 18 0.76 0.36 13.06
C THR A 18 0.60 0.52 14.57
N GLU A 19 -0.35 -0.19 15.18
CA GLU A 19 -0.57 -0.17 16.64
C GLU A 19 0.69 -0.57 17.43
N GLU A 20 1.37 -1.64 17.01
CA GLU A 20 2.59 -2.15 17.66
C GLU A 20 3.80 -1.21 17.48
N LEU A 21 3.91 -0.52 16.34
CA LEU A 21 4.94 0.51 16.12
C LEU A 21 4.70 1.70 17.05
N THR A 22 3.47 2.18 17.12
CA THR A 22 3.09 3.28 18.02
C THR A 22 3.31 2.93 19.48
N ALA A 23 2.97 1.70 19.90
CA ALA A 23 3.21 1.22 21.25
C ALA A 23 4.69 1.18 21.64
N ARG A 24 5.61 1.13 20.65
CA ARG A 24 7.07 1.19 20.85
C ARG A 24 7.65 2.61 20.73
N GLY A 25 6.79 3.63 20.62
CA GLY A 25 7.19 5.03 20.56
C GLY A 25 7.51 5.54 19.15
N VAL A 26 7.16 4.79 18.09
CA VAL A 26 7.31 5.25 16.70
C VAL A 26 6.09 6.08 16.30
N GLU A 27 6.28 7.28 15.74
CA GLU A 27 5.20 8.06 15.13
C GLU A 27 4.80 7.40 13.79
N ALA A 28 3.79 6.53 13.84
CA ALA A 28 3.34 5.73 12.70
C ALA A 28 1.85 5.94 12.41
N ASP A 29 1.50 6.02 11.13
CA ASP A 29 0.12 6.14 10.65
C ASP A 29 -0.14 5.19 9.46
N LEU A 30 -1.41 4.86 9.25
CA LEU A 30 -1.87 3.94 8.22
C LEU A 30 -2.48 4.69 7.03
N VAL A 31 -1.75 4.74 5.92
CA VAL A 31 -2.26 5.26 4.65
C VAL A 31 -2.94 4.15 3.85
N THR A 32 -4.20 4.38 3.47
CA THR A 32 -4.96 3.46 2.61
C THR A 32 -5.53 4.20 1.40
N MET A 33 -5.57 3.48 0.27
CA MET A 33 -6.27 3.93 -0.93
C MET A 33 -7.18 2.81 -1.40
N PRO A 34 -8.43 3.13 -1.80
CA PRO A 34 -9.32 2.14 -2.37
C PRO A 34 -8.75 1.61 -3.68
N LEU A 35 -8.86 0.29 -3.88
CA LEU A 35 -8.61 -0.35 -5.17
C LEU A 35 -9.96 -0.78 -5.74
N ILE A 36 -10.36 -0.15 -6.84
CA ILE A 36 -11.56 -0.51 -7.59
C ILE A 36 -11.08 -1.08 -8.91
N GLU A 37 -11.26 -2.38 -9.11
CA GLU A 37 -10.79 -3.11 -10.28
C GLU A 37 -11.99 -3.51 -11.14
N ARG A 38 -12.22 -2.78 -12.24
CA ARG A 38 -13.24 -3.10 -13.25
C ARG A 38 -12.61 -3.57 -14.55
N ASP A 39 -11.46 -2.99 -14.91
CA ASP A 39 -10.66 -3.38 -16.05
C ASP A 39 -9.14 -3.34 -15.76
N ARG A 40 -8.32 -3.78 -16.71
CA ARG A 40 -6.85 -3.82 -16.57
C ARG A 40 -6.23 -2.43 -16.40
N PHE A 41 -6.83 -1.38 -16.97
CA PHE A 41 -6.31 -0.02 -16.86
C PHE A 41 -6.54 0.57 -15.46
N ASP A 42 -7.56 0.12 -14.72
CA ASP A 42 -7.77 0.53 -13.32
C ASP A 42 -6.59 0.17 -12.42
N LEU A 43 -5.92 -0.96 -12.68
CA LEU A 43 -4.72 -1.37 -11.94
C LEU A 43 -3.57 -0.38 -12.16
N ILE A 44 -3.37 0.05 -13.41
CA ILE A 44 -2.37 1.04 -13.78
C ILE A 44 -2.70 2.38 -13.14
N ARG A 45 -3.97 2.80 -13.20
CA ARG A 45 -4.45 4.04 -12.55
C ARG A 45 -4.22 4.02 -11.05
N SER A 46 -4.50 2.90 -10.38
CA SER A 46 -4.26 2.76 -8.95
C SER A 46 -2.77 2.83 -8.60
N ALA A 47 -1.91 2.17 -9.38
CA ALA A 47 -0.45 2.25 -9.21
C ALA A 47 0.09 3.67 -9.47
N LEU A 48 -0.44 4.37 -10.47
CA LEU A 48 -0.11 5.77 -10.75
C LEU A 48 -0.54 6.69 -9.62
N ALA A 49 -1.75 6.50 -9.07
CA ALA A 49 -2.22 7.26 -7.92
C ALA A 49 -1.27 7.11 -6.71
N TRP A 50 -0.82 5.89 -6.40
CA TRP A 50 0.21 5.68 -5.37
C TRP A 50 1.55 6.35 -5.70
N ARG A 51 1.95 6.39 -6.97
CA ARG A 51 3.20 7.07 -7.41
C ARG A 51 3.12 8.58 -7.33
N SER A 52 1.92 9.14 -7.45
CA SER A 52 1.67 10.59 -7.40
C SER A 52 1.59 11.12 -5.98
N LEU A 53 1.44 10.25 -4.97
CA LEU A 53 1.52 10.66 -3.57
C LEU A 53 2.96 11.01 -3.22
N ASP A 54 3.16 12.27 -2.80
CA ASP A 54 4.36 12.67 -2.09
C ASP A 54 4.15 12.42 -0.59
N LEU A 55 4.83 11.41 -0.08
CA LEU A 55 4.86 11.07 1.34
C LEU A 55 6.22 11.41 1.96
N SER A 56 7.03 12.27 1.34
CA SER A 56 8.31 12.68 1.93
C SER A 56 8.13 13.64 3.10
N GLU A 57 7.03 14.40 3.11
CA GLU A 57 6.64 15.32 4.16
C GLU A 57 5.12 15.27 4.38
N VAL A 58 4.69 15.22 5.65
CA VAL A 58 3.28 15.25 6.04
C VAL A 58 3.14 16.22 7.21
N GLY A 59 2.28 17.23 7.07
CA GLY A 59 2.02 18.20 8.14
C GLY A 59 3.25 18.98 8.60
N GLY A 60 4.21 19.27 7.70
CA GLY A 60 5.45 19.97 8.03
C GLY A 60 6.54 19.09 8.66
N LYS A 61 6.31 17.78 8.78
CA LYS A 61 7.27 16.81 9.29
C LYS A 61 7.75 15.90 8.17
N ARG A 62 9.06 15.68 8.12
CA ARG A 62 9.66 14.68 7.23
C ARG A 62 9.19 13.28 7.63
N VAL A 63 8.83 12.47 6.65
CA VAL A 63 8.58 11.04 6.84
C VAL A 63 9.88 10.29 6.65
N ASP A 64 10.28 9.51 7.65
CA ASP A 64 11.58 8.82 7.60
C ASP A 64 11.55 7.52 6.82
N ALA A 65 10.39 6.86 6.74
CA ALA A 65 10.22 5.59 6.05
C ALA A 65 8.77 5.35 5.61
N VAL A 66 8.61 4.57 4.53
CA VAL A 66 7.30 4.06 4.10
C VAL A 66 7.35 2.54 4.03
N ILE A 67 6.46 1.86 4.75
CA ILE A 67 6.30 0.40 4.69
C ILE A 67 5.16 0.07 3.72
N ALA A 68 5.50 -0.41 2.53
CA ALA A 68 4.54 -0.81 1.52
C ALA A 68 4.24 -2.31 1.60
N THR A 69 2.98 -2.67 1.81
CA THR A 69 2.62 -4.05 2.19
C THR A 69 1.98 -4.87 1.09
N ARG A 70 1.32 -4.26 0.10
CA ARG A 70 0.58 -4.98 -0.93
C ARG A 70 0.44 -4.20 -2.23
N PHE A 71 0.05 -4.87 -3.31
CA PHE A 71 -0.34 -4.14 -4.51
C PHE A 71 -1.59 -3.25 -4.24
N PRO A 72 -1.60 -1.99 -4.68
CA PRO A 72 -0.58 -1.26 -5.45
C PRO A 72 0.36 -0.37 -4.60
N SER A 73 0.34 -0.47 -3.27
CA SER A 73 1.07 0.45 -2.38
C SER A 73 2.59 0.44 -2.59
N TYR A 74 3.20 -0.65 -3.04
CA TYR A 74 4.63 -0.68 -3.36
C TYR A 74 5.02 0.19 -4.55
N ALA A 75 4.06 0.72 -5.32
CA ALA A 75 4.31 1.69 -6.38
C ALA A 75 4.69 3.07 -5.82
N VAL A 76 4.39 3.37 -4.56
CA VAL A 76 4.71 4.64 -3.90
C VAL A 76 6.18 5.02 -4.04
N ARG A 77 6.47 6.32 -4.15
CA ARG A 77 7.84 6.85 -4.20
C ARG A 77 8.21 7.38 -2.83
N HIS A 78 9.28 6.84 -2.26
CA HIS A 78 9.89 7.34 -1.03
C HIS A 78 11.38 6.94 -1.05
N PRO A 79 12.31 7.82 -0.62
CA PRO A 79 13.75 7.50 -0.60
C PRO A 79 14.07 6.30 0.29
N ASN A 80 13.29 6.12 1.36
CA ASN A 80 13.40 4.98 2.27
C ASN A 80 12.08 4.17 2.24
N LYS A 81 11.87 3.41 1.17
CA LYS A 81 10.70 2.54 1.03
C LYS A 81 11.08 1.11 1.38
N VAL A 82 10.43 0.55 2.40
CA VAL A 82 10.53 -0.86 2.76
C VAL A 82 9.32 -1.60 2.20
N VAL A 83 9.55 -2.62 1.37
CA VAL A 83 8.47 -3.46 0.86
C VAL A 83 8.34 -4.69 1.76
N TRP A 84 7.30 -4.73 2.59
CA TRP A 84 6.92 -5.92 3.34
C TRP A 84 5.77 -6.63 2.63
N LEU A 85 6.12 -7.43 1.63
CA LEU A 85 5.15 -8.03 0.71
C LEU A 85 4.32 -9.12 1.40
N ILE A 86 3.13 -8.76 1.89
CA ILE A 86 2.16 -9.71 2.50
C ILE A 86 1.16 -10.26 1.49
N HIS A 87 0.92 -9.55 0.38
CA HIS A 87 -0.02 -9.98 -0.66
C HIS A 87 0.45 -9.53 -2.05
N GLN A 88 0.58 -10.50 -2.97
CA GLN A 88 0.95 -10.28 -4.36
C GLN A 88 -0.29 -10.12 -5.23
N TYR A 89 -0.24 -9.27 -6.25
CA TYR A 89 -1.26 -9.27 -7.29
C TYR A 89 -0.84 -10.27 -8.37
N ARG A 90 -1.12 -11.55 -8.09
CA ARG A 90 -0.60 -12.65 -8.93
C ARG A 90 -1.21 -12.68 -10.32
N GLN A 91 -2.44 -12.21 -10.48
CA GLN A 91 -3.15 -12.14 -11.76
C GLN A 91 -2.33 -11.43 -12.85
N ALA A 92 -1.52 -10.43 -12.50
CA ALA A 92 -0.66 -9.74 -13.46
C ALA A 92 0.35 -10.66 -14.16
N TYR A 93 0.83 -11.70 -13.50
CA TYR A 93 1.82 -12.63 -14.08
C TYR A 93 1.25 -14.03 -14.32
N ASP A 94 0.31 -14.50 -13.50
CA ASP A 94 -0.35 -15.80 -13.69
C ASP A 94 -1.17 -15.81 -15.00
N GLN A 95 -1.69 -14.64 -15.43
CA GLN A 95 -2.41 -14.48 -16.71
C GLN A 95 -1.55 -13.88 -17.83
N PHE A 96 -0.23 -13.81 -17.62
CA PHE A 96 0.66 -13.27 -18.63
C PHE A 96 0.86 -14.30 -19.76
N GLY A 97 0.42 -13.96 -20.97
CA GLY A 97 0.52 -14.84 -22.14
C GLY A 97 -0.54 -15.94 -22.24
N THR A 98 -1.51 -15.99 -21.32
CA THR A 98 -2.71 -16.82 -21.48
C THR A 98 -3.67 -16.19 -22.50
N PRO A 99 -4.40 -16.99 -23.30
CA PRO A 99 -5.39 -16.51 -24.27
C PRO A 99 -6.45 -15.55 -23.67
#